data_AF-A0A1A8RLL9-F1
#
_entry.id   AF-A0A1A8RLL9-F1
#
_cell.length_a   1.000
_cell.length_b   1.000
_cell.length_c   1.000
_cell.angle_alpha   90.00
_cell.angle_beta   90.00
_cell.angle_gamma   90.00
#
_symmetry.space_group_name_H-M   'P 1'
#
loop_
_entity.id
_entity.type
_entity.pdbx_description
1 polymer ?
#
loop_
_entity_poly.entity_id
_entity_poly.type
_entity_poly.pdbx_seq_one_letter_code
_entity_poly.pdbx_strand_id
1 'polypeptide(L)'
;PLYLLKVCHNAPLHPPGFYSLVKFYSAAHASKAQHQTNGLLLFHNSPLKVKLSSKQAPHFQFGRSTPLSHSRCMELANHCLGYNGWTSDIITLKELSQDESEDEEDEVGGVRQKNLRFGCLMQLNFPQHGLTTRGAAVVEDSFSCTGPDVVLQRRCQLQRLVREKALVQAFS
;
A
#
# COMPACT_ATOMS: atom_id res chain seq x y z
N PRO A 1 17.19 -7.28 -7.29
CA PRO A 1 16.86 -7.38 -5.85
C PRO A 1 17.90 -6.64 -4.98
N LEU A 2 17.49 -5.55 -4.33
CA LEU A 2 18.37 -4.78 -3.43
C LEU A 2 18.30 -5.40 -2.04
N TYR A 3 19.39 -6.00 -1.57
CA TYR A 3 19.52 -6.50 -0.21
C TYR A 3 20.45 -5.59 0.56
N LEU A 4 20.04 -5.15 1.75
CA LEU A 4 20.96 -4.53 2.70
C LEU A 4 21.50 -5.63 3.59
N LEU A 5 22.82 -5.84 3.55
CA LEU A 5 23.54 -6.79 4.39
C LEU A 5 24.40 -6.04 5.39
N LYS A 6 24.17 -6.30 6.68
CA LYS A 6 25.05 -5.82 7.75
C LYS A 6 25.65 -7.01 8.48
N VAL A 7 26.98 -7.10 8.50
CA VAL A 7 27.71 -8.10 9.29
C VAL A 7 27.98 -7.51 10.67
N CYS A 8 27.64 -8.27 11.70
CA CYS A 8 27.83 -7.91 13.10
C CYS A 8 28.66 -8.99 13.79
N HIS A 9 29.55 -8.56 14.69
CA HIS A 9 30.20 -9.46 15.63
C HIS A 9 29.16 -9.95 16.66
N ASN A 10 29.34 -11.16 17.17
CA ASN A 10 28.46 -11.68 18.23
C ASN A 10 28.47 -10.77 19.46
N ALA A 11 27.34 -10.76 20.19
CA ALA A 11 27.25 -10.09 21.48
C ALA A 11 28.29 -10.70 22.45
N PRO A 12 28.81 -9.93 23.43
CA PRO A 12 29.86 -10.38 24.36
C PRO A 12 29.57 -11.71 25.07
N LEU A 13 28.29 -12.06 25.20
CA LEU A 13 27.79 -13.24 25.92
C LEU A 13 27.76 -14.53 25.08
N HIS A 14 28.00 -14.48 23.75
CA HIS A 14 28.00 -15.67 22.88
C HIS A 14 29.15 -15.68 21.84
N PRO A 15 30.43 -15.72 22.27
CA PRO A 15 31.53 -16.10 21.38
C PRO A 15 31.53 -17.63 21.13
N PRO A 16 32.02 -18.12 19.97
CA PRO A 16 32.56 -17.39 18.80
C PRO A 16 31.57 -17.30 17.63
N GLY A 17 31.65 -16.23 16.82
CA GLY A 17 30.95 -16.15 15.54
C GLY A 17 30.58 -14.73 15.08
N PHE A 18 30.05 -14.68 13.86
CA PHE A 18 29.45 -13.50 13.26
C PHE A 18 28.00 -13.81 12.93
N TYR A 19 27.13 -12.80 13.00
CA TYR A 19 25.80 -12.89 12.42
C TYR A 19 25.62 -11.76 11.41
N SER A 20 24.85 -12.03 10.36
CA SER A 20 24.43 -11.02 9.42
C SER A 20 22.94 -10.72 9.60
N LEU A 21 22.58 -9.46 9.40
CA LEU A 21 21.20 -9.04 9.23
C LEU A 21 20.96 -8.79 7.75
N VAL A 22 19.99 -9.50 7.20
CA VAL A 22 19.55 -9.36 5.80
C VAL A 22 18.14 -8.79 5.80
N LYS A 23 17.96 -7.63 5.17
CA LYS A 23 16.64 -6.99 5.05
C LYS A 23 15.99 -7.35 3.72
N PHE A 24 14.74 -7.81 3.79
CA PHE A 24 13.88 -8.03 2.63
C PHE A 24 12.77 -6.97 2.61
N TYR A 25 12.36 -6.58 1.40
CA TYR A 25 11.22 -5.68 1.21
C TYR A 25 9.87 -6.40 1.40
N SER A 26 9.82 -7.72 1.23
CA SER A 26 8.61 -8.53 1.37
C SER A 26 8.76 -9.55 2.50
N ALA A 27 7.75 -9.62 3.37
CA ALA A 27 7.66 -10.64 4.42
C ALA A 27 7.61 -12.05 3.82
N ALA A 28 6.93 -12.23 2.68
CA ALA A 28 6.89 -13.52 1.97
C ALA A 28 8.28 -13.94 1.48
N HIS A 29 9.06 -13.01 0.93
CA HIS A 29 10.45 -13.28 0.53
C HIS A 29 11.36 -13.56 1.72
N ALA A 30 11.22 -12.81 2.82
CA ALA A 30 11.99 -13.07 4.05
C ALA A 30 11.70 -14.47 4.60
N SER A 31 10.42 -14.84 4.67
CA SER A 31 9.98 -16.16 5.12
C SER A 31 10.51 -17.25 4.20
N LYS A 32 10.36 -17.11 2.88
CA LYS A 32 10.88 -18.07 1.90
C LYS A 32 12.39 -18.25 2.02
N ALA A 33 13.15 -17.15 2.11
CA ALA A 33 14.59 -17.20 2.28
C ALA A 33 14.98 -17.92 3.57
N GLN A 34 14.31 -17.63 4.69
CA GLN A 34 14.55 -18.30 5.96
C GLN A 34 14.31 -19.81 5.87
N HIS A 35 13.17 -20.24 5.31
CA HIS A 35 12.88 -21.67 5.12
C HIS A 35 13.92 -22.37 4.23
N GLN A 36 14.44 -21.65 3.23
CA GLN A 36 15.42 -22.18 2.29
C GLN A 36 16.87 -22.17 2.81
N THR A 37 17.20 -21.47 3.90
CA THR A 37 18.60 -21.40 4.38
C THR A 37 18.78 -21.84 5.82
N ASN A 38 17.73 -21.83 6.64
CA ASN A 38 17.83 -22.30 8.02
C ASN A 38 18.15 -23.80 8.06
N GLY A 39 19.21 -24.16 8.77
CA GLY A 39 19.68 -25.53 8.90
C GLY A 39 20.52 -26.03 7.71
N LEU A 40 20.74 -25.23 6.67
CA LEU A 40 21.54 -25.62 5.52
C LEU A 40 23.02 -25.26 5.70
N LEU A 41 23.86 -26.07 5.07
CA LEU A 41 25.28 -25.81 4.88
C LEU A 41 25.43 -24.90 3.64
N LEU A 42 26.04 -23.72 3.78
CA LEU A 42 26.38 -22.87 2.63
C LEU A 42 27.84 -23.06 2.22
N PHE A 43 28.77 -22.68 3.09
CA PHE A 43 30.22 -22.68 2.82
C PHE A 43 31.06 -23.31 3.94
N HIS A 44 30.40 -23.71 5.04
CA HIS A 44 31.05 -24.31 6.21
C HIS A 44 30.42 -25.66 6.52
N ASN A 45 31.14 -26.47 7.30
CA ASN A 45 30.71 -27.80 7.73
C ASN A 45 29.64 -27.77 8.84
N SER A 46 29.22 -26.57 9.28
CA SER A 46 28.18 -26.38 10.30
C SER A 46 26.93 -25.71 9.70
N PRO A 47 25.73 -26.19 10.05
CA PRO A 47 24.49 -25.65 9.51
C PRO A 47 24.22 -24.23 10.00
N LEU A 48 23.74 -23.37 9.10
CA LEU A 48 23.41 -21.99 9.44
C LEU A 48 22.13 -21.91 10.26
N LYS A 49 22.13 -21.04 11.27
CA LYS A 49 20.94 -20.72 12.05
C LYS A 49 20.34 -19.41 11.54
N VAL A 50 19.22 -19.51 10.83
CA VAL A 50 18.53 -18.36 10.25
C VAL A 50 17.20 -18.15 10.97
N LYS A 51 17.06 -17.00 11.61
CA LYS A 51 15.85 -16.61 12.34
C LYS A 51 15.32 -15.30 11.80
N LEU A 52 13.99 -15.20 11.71
CA LEU A 52 13.34 -13.92 11.47
C LEU A 52 13.52 -13.04 12.70
N SER A 53 14.02 -11.82 12.48
CA SER A 53 14.19 -10.84 13.54
C SER A 53 12.86 -10.14 13.83
N SER A 54 12.46 -10.11 15.11
CA SER A 54 11.36 -9.26 15.58
C SER A 54 11.81 -7.83 15.90
N LYS A 55 13.12 -7.55 15.83
CA LYS A 55 13.65 -6.19 16.07
C LYS A 55 13.14 -5.25 14.99
N GLN A 56 12.18 -4.42 15.35
CA GLN A 56 11.86 -3.22 14.59
C GLN A 56 13.07 -2.29 14.72
N ALA A 57 13.79 -2.04 13.64
CA ALA A 57 14.85 -1.05 13.64
C ALA A 57 14.21 0.33 13.50
N PRO A 58 14.12 1.16 14.56
CA PRO A 58 13.36 2.42 14.51
C PRO A 58 13.93 3.42 13.49
N HIS A 59 15.24 3.38 13.24
CA HIS A 59 15.91 4.19 12.19
C HIS A 59 15.65 3.68 10.77
N PHE A 60 15.10 2.48 10.61
CA PHE A 60 14.73 1.86 9.34
C PHE A 60 13.25 1.48 9.27
N GLN A 61 12.46 1.88 10.27
CA GLN A 61 11.04 2.11 10.08
C GLN A 61 11.02 3.16 9.00
N PHE A 62 10.63 2.76 7.78
CA PHE A 62 10.17 3.71 6.79
C PHE A 62 8.98 4.40 7.43
N GLY A 63 9.26 5.46 8.20
CA GLY A 63 8.29 6.26 8.91
C GLY A 63 7.32 6.78 7.87
N ARG A 64 6.14 6.15 7.81
CA ARG A 64 5.18 6.28 6.71
C ARG A 64 5.83 6.02 5.35
N SER A 65 5.79 4.79 4.85
CA SER A 65 5.89 4.55 3.40
C SER A 65 4.78 5.38 2.77
N THR A 66 5.11 6.60 2.35
CA THR A 66 4.15 7.49 1.72
C THR A 66 3.83 6.77 0.42
N PRO A 67 2.57 6.38 0.21
CA PRO A 67 2.22 5.70 -1.02
C PRO A 67 2.64 6.61 -2.17
N LEU A 68 3.17 6.01 -3.24
CA LEU A 68 3.56 6.76 -4.43
C LEU A 68 2.36 7.54 -4.95
N SER A 69 2.61 8.67 -5.63
CA SER A 69 1.54 9.37 -6.33
C SER A 69 0.93 8.45 -7.40
N HIS A 70 -0.33 8.69 -7.74
CA HIS A 70 -1.00 7.97 -8.83
C HIS A 70 -0.17 7.99 -10.12
N SER A 71 0.33 9.16 -10.53
CA SER A 71 1.20 9.29 -11.70
C SER A 71 2.45 8.41 -11.61
N ARG A 72 3.08 8.37 -10.44
CA ARG A 72 4.31 7.59 -10.26
C ARG A 72 4.06 6.09 -10.27
N CYS A 73 2.93 5.62 -9.74
CA CYS A 73 2.49 4.24 -9.89
C CYS A 73 2.34 3.86 -11.37
N MET A 74 1.63 4.69 -12.15
CA MET A 74 1.42 4.46 -13.59
C MET A 74 2.75 4.40 -14.36
N GLU A 75 3.63 5.38 -14.13
CA GLU A 75 4.94 5.45 -14.78
C GLU A 75 5.79 4.22 -14.49
N LEU A 76 5.87 3.81 -13.22
CA LEU A 76 6.66 2.65 -12.83
C LEU A 76 6.06 1.35 -13.36
N ALA A 77 4.73 1.20 -13.34
CA ALA A 77 4.07 0.04 -13.91
C ALA A 77 4.35 -0.05 -15.43
N ASN A 78 4.22 1.06 -16.15
CA ASN A 78 4.52 1.11 -17.59
C ASN A 78 6.01 0.88 -17.90
N HIS A 79 6.91 1.39 -17.06
CA HIS A 79 8.34 1.19 -17.23
C HIS A 79 8.77 -0.25 -16.93
N CYS A 80 8.24 -0.86 -15.87
CA CYS A 80 8.66 -2.19 -15.41
C CYS A 80 7.94 -3.34 -16.13
N LEU A 81 6.67 -3.14 -16.51
CA LEU A 81 5.81 -4.18 -17.08
C LEU A 81 5.48 -3.91 -18.55
N GLY A 82 5.71 -2.69 -19.04
CA GLY A 82 5.23 -2.24 -20.34
C GLY A 82 3.77 -1.82 -20.31
N TYR A 83 3.38 -0.97 -21.25
CA TYR A 83 2.01 -0.42 -21.36
C TYR A 83 0.92 -1.50 -21.48
N ASN A 84 1.25 -2.66 -22.04
CA ASN A 84 0.35 -3.80 -22.21
C ASN A 84 0.63 -4.95 -21.21
N GLY A 85 1.54 -4.74 -20.25
CA GLY A 85 1.90 -5.77 -19.26
C GLY A 85 0.97 -5.82 -18.06
N TRP A 86 0.08 -4.84 -17.92
CA TRP A 86 -0.83 -4.73 -16.80
C TRP A 86 -2.13 -4.02 -17.20
N THR A 87 -3.19 -4.27 -16.46
CA THR A 87 -4.51 -3.63 -16.65
C THR A 87 -5.11 -3.28 -15.30
N SER A 88 -6.02 -2.30 -15.28
CA SER A 88 -6.77 -1.89 -14.10
C SER A 88 -8.26 -1.87 -14.39
N ASP A 89 -9.03 -2.59 -13.59
CA ASP A 89 -10.48 -2.69 -13.70
C ASP A 89 -11.16 -2.16 -12.43
N ILE A 90 -12.17 -1.30 -12.61
CA ILE A 90 -13.02 -0.85 -11.52
C ILE A 90 -14.08 -1.93 -11.29
N ILE A 91 -13.99 -2.65 -10.17
CA ILE A 91 -14.99 -3.64 -9.79
C ILE A 91 -16.24 -2.92 -9.30
N THR A 92 -16.07 -1.92 -8.44
CA THR A 92 -17.17 -1.20 -7.81
C THR A 92 -16.80 0.26 -7.63
N LEU A 93 -17.69 1.18 -8.03
CA LEU A 93 -17.64 2.58 -7.65
C LEU A 93 -19.03 2.95 -7.13
N LYS A 94 -19.11 3.33 -5.85
CA LYS A 94 -20.37 3.66 -5.20
C LYS A 94 -20.27 4.96 -4.44
N GLU A 95 -21.30 5.77 -4.55
CA GLU A 95 -21.59 6.80 -3.57
C GLU A 95 -22.10 6.10 -2.31
N LEU A 96 -21.47 6.39 -1.18
CA LEU A 96 -21.84 5.84 0.10
C LEU A 96 -22.72 6.90 0.76
N SER A 97 -24.03 6.81 0.56
CA SER A 97 -24.97 7.62 1.33
C SER A 97 -24.74 7.32 2.81
N GLN A 98 -24.69 8.38 3.62
CA GLN A 98 -24.96 8.23 5.03
C GLN A 98 -26.46 8.08 5.15
N ASP A 99 -26.95 6.83 5.10
CA ASP A 99 -28.37 6.55 5.30
C ASP A 99 -28.73 7.02 6.71
N GLU A 100 -29.65 7.99 6.77
CA GLU A 100 -30.64 8.22 7.83
C GLU A 100 -30.10 8.26 9.28
N SER A 101 -29.28 9.26 9.60
CA SER A 101 -29.45 9.94 10.88
C SER A 101 -30.12 11.27 10.61
N GLU A 102 -31.42 11.31 10.89
CA GLU A 102 -32.19 12.51 11.17
C GLU A 102 -31.36 13.45 12.06
N ASP A 103 -31.46 14.76 11.80
CA ASP A 103 -30.88 15.86 12.60
C ASP A 103 -29.34 15.99 12.48
N GLU A 104 -28.74 17.02 11.89
CA GLU A 104 -29.06 18.43 11.81
C GLU A 104 -28.57 18.95 10.44
N GLU A 105 -29.43 19.60 9.66
CA GLU A 105 -28.94 20.59 8.70
C GLU A 105 -28.25 21.66 9.55
N ASP A 106 -26.94 21.58 9.72
CA ASP A 106 -26.12 22.61 10.39
C ASP A 106 -26.21 23.90 9.55
N GLU A 107 -27.33 24.61 9.67
CA GLU A 107 -27.56 25.92 9.10
C GLU A 107 -26.79 26.95 9.96
N VAL A 108 -25.46 26.84 9.95
CA VAL A 108 -24.58 27.85 10.53
C VAL A 108 -24.58 29.05 9.58
N GLY A 109 -25.55 29.95 9.76
CA GLY A 109 -25.60 31.24 9.07
C GLY A 109 -26.20 31.22 7.65
N GLY A 110 -27.13 30.31 7.35
CA GLY A 110 -27.90 30.30 6.09
C GLY A 110 -27.22 29.59 4.91
N VAL A 111 -26.13 28.86 5.15
CA VAL A 111 -25.37 28.12 4.12
C VAL A 111 -25.57 26.61 4.33
N ARG A 112 -26.24 25.94 3.38
CA ARG A 112 -26.43 24.48 3.41
C ARG A 112 -25.09 23.76 3.20
N GLN A 113 -24.59 23.07 4.21
CA GLN A 113 -23.40 22.20 4.11
C GLN A 113 -23.81 20.82 3.56
N LYS A 114 -23.02 20.26 2.64
CA LYS A 114 -23.24 18.92 2.08
C LYS A 114 -21.98 18.08 2.21
N ASN A 115 -22.18 16.81 2.54
CA ASN A 115 -21.12 15.81 2.62
C ASN A 115 -21.32 14.78 1.51
N LEU A 116 -20.25 14.47 0.79
CA LEU A 116 -20.24 13.43 -0.24
C LEU A 116 -19.18 12.40 0.10
N ARG A 117 -19.56 11.13 0.04
CA ARG A 117 -18.65 10.01 0.31
C ARG A 117 -18.68 9.01 -0.84
N PHE A 118 -17.51 8.62 -1.32
CA PHE A 118 -17.35 7.65 -2.40
C PHE A 118 -16.44 6.52 -1.98
N GLY A 119 -16.84 5.29 -2.31
CA GLY A 119 -16.04 4.09 -2.21
C GLY A 119 -15.71 3.51 -3.58
N CYS A 120 -14.47 3.06 -3.77
CA CYS A 120 -14.02 2.39 -4.99
C CYS A 120 -13.27 1.10 -4.65
N LEU A 121 -13.58 0.02 -5.36
CA LEU A 121 -12.82 -1.23 -5.39
C LEU A 121 -12.24 -1.41 -6.79
N MET A 122 -10.91 -1.54 -6.86
CA MET A 122 -10.12 -1.68 -8.07
C MET A 122 -9.41 -3.02 -8.07
N GLN A 123 -9.22 -3.61 -9.24
CA GLN A 123 -8.37 -4.77 -9.46
C GLN A 123 -7.27 -4.42 -10.46
N LEU A 124 -6.05 -4.84 -10.18
CA LEU A 124 -4.97 -4.86 -11.15
C LEU A 124 -4.75 -6.30 -11.60
N ASN A 125 -4.48 -6.47 -12.89
CA ASN A 125 -4.15 -7.76 -13.47
C ASN A 125 -2.83 -7.66 -14.21
N PHE A 126 -1.98 -8.68 -14.02
CA PHE A 126 -0.65 -8.81 -14.58
C PHE A 126 -0.58 -10.12 -15.39
N PRO A 127 -1.10 -10.14 -16.64
CA PRO A 127 -1.35 -11.37 -17.38
C PRO A 127 -0.09 -12.21 -17.60
N GLN A 128 1.04 -11.57 -17.88
CA GLN A 128 2.33 -12.24 -18.10
C GLN A 128 2.86 -12.94 -16.84
N HIS A 129 2.36 -12.57 -15.67
CA HIS A 129 2.74 -13.15 -14.38
C HIS A 129 1.63 -14.01 -13.77
N GLY A 130 0.43 -14.04 -14.36
CA GLY A 130 -0.74 -14.74 -13.82
C GLY A 130 -1.14 -14.22 -12.43
N LEU A 131 -0.87 -12.94 -12.14
CA LEU A 131 -1.12 -12.32 -10.84
C LEU A 131 -2.24 -11.28 -10.94
N THR A 132 -3.03 -11.21 -9.87
CA THR A 132 -4.03 -10.14 -9.69
C THR A 132 -3.91 -9.56 -8.29
N THR A 133 -4.04 -8.24 -8.16
CA THR A 133 -4.12 -7.56 -6.87
C THR A 133 -5.38 -6.72 -6.81
N ARG A 134 -5.86 -6.42 -5.60
CA ARG A 134 -7.03 -5.58 -5.40
C ARG A 134 -6.72 -4.46 -4.44
N GLY A 135 -7.32 -3.31 -4.68
CA GLY A 135 -7.23 -2.16 -3.81
C GLY A 135 -8.57 -1.50 -3.62
N ALA A 136 -8.81 -0.98 -2.42
CA ALA A 136 -10.01 -0.24 -2.08
C ALA A 136 -9.65 1.13 -1.52
N ALA A 137 -10.50 2.11 -1.78
CA ALA A 137 -10.41 3.42 -1.16
C ALA A 137 -11.78 3.99 -0.86
N VAL A 138 -11.85 4.79 0.20
CA VAL A 138 -13.00 5.62 0.53
C VAL A 138 -12.51 7.05 0.68
N VAL A 139 -13.23 7.99 0.06
CA VAL A 139 -12.93 9.43 0.13
C VAL A 139 -14.21 10.18 0.46
N GLU A 140 -14.07 11.21 1.27
CA GLU A 140 -15.15 12.08 1.73
C GLU A 140 -14.74 13.54 1.51
N ASP A 141 -15.68 14.39 1.12
CA ASP A 141 -15.52 15.85 1.03
C ASP A 141 -16.78 16.51 1.60
N SER A 142 -16.59 17.59 2.37
CA SER A 142 -17.65 18.43 2.92
C SER A 142 -17.52 19.84 2.33
N PHE A 143 -18.63 20.40 1.85
CA PHE A 143 -18.61 21.70 1.16
C PHE A 143 -19.91 22.48 1.34
N SER A 144 -19.81 23.80 1.23
CA SER A 144 -20.97 24.69 1.19
C SER A 144 -21.66 24.62 -0.17
N CYS A 145 -22.96 24.35 -0.16
CA CYS A 145 -23.78 24.22 -1.36
C CYS A 145 -24.35 25.58 -1.77
N THR A 146 -23.60 26.33 -2.59
CA THR A 146 -24.06 27.60 -3.18
C THR A 146 -24.89 27.42 -4.45
N GLY A 147 -24.95 26.20 -5.01
CA GLY A 147 -25.74 25.85 -6.20
C GLY A 147 -25.51 24.40 -6.66
N PRO A 148 -26.32 23.88 -7.61
CA PRO A 148 -26.23 22.51 -8.11
C PRO A 148 -24.91 22.22 -8.86
N ASP A 149 -24.33 23.20 -9.53
CA ASP A 149 -23.08 23.05 -10.30
C ASP A 149 -21.89 22.69 -9.39
N VAL A 150 -21.85 23.28 -8.18
CA VAL A 150 -20.80 22.99 -7.19
C VAL A 150 -20.87 21.54 -6.74
N VAL A 151 -22.07 21.00 -6.55
CA VAL A 151 -22.28 19.59 -6.18
C VAL A 151 -21.75 18.66 -7.27
N LEU A 152 -22.09 18.93 -8.54
CA LEU A 152 -21.61 18.14 -9.67
C LEU A 152 -20.08 18.19 -9.80
N GLN A 153 -19.48 19.37 -9.65
CA GLN A 153 -18.04 19.54 -9.69
C GLN A 153 -17.35 18.73 -8.59
N ARG A 154 -17.84 18.83 -7.34
CA ARG A 154 -17.31 18.10 -6.17
C ARG A 154 -17.44 16.60 -6.35
N ARG A 155 -18.59 16.13 -6.84
CA ARG A 155 -18.83 14.72 -7.17
C ARG A 155 -17.83 14.17 -8.18
N CYS A 156 -17.60 14.87 -9.30
CA CYS A 156 -16.63 14.46 -10.32
C CYS A 156 -15.19 14.40 -9.76
N GLN A 157 -14.81 15.37 -8.93
CA GLN A 157 -13.50 15.40 -8.28
C GLN A 157 -13.31 14.22 -7.33
N LEU A 158 -14.29 13.96 -6.46
CA LEU A 158 -14.28 12.82 -5.54
C LEU A 158 -14.21 11.48 -6.26
N GLN A 159 -15.02 11.30 -7.31
CA GLN A 159 -15.01 10.08 -8.12
C GLN A 159 -13.66 9.84 -8.81
N ARG A 160 -12.97 10.89 -9.27
CA ARG A 160 -11.60 10.78 -9.77
C ARG A 160 -10.64 10.39 -8.65
N LEU A 161 -10.68 11.12 -7.54
CA LEU A 161 -9.75 10.95 -6.43
C LEU A 161 -9.84 9.56 -5.77
N VAL A 162 -11.05 9.03 -5.57
CA VAL A 162 -11.25 7.70 -4.98
C VAL A 162 -10.70 6.59 -5.89
N ARG A 163 -10.83 6.72 -7.22
CA ARG A 163 -10.26 5.78 -8.18
C ARG A 163 -8.74 5.80 -8.14
N GLU A 164 -8.15 6.99 -8.13
CA GLU A 164 -6.69 7.17 -8.02
C GLU A 164 -6.14 6.53 -6.74
N LYS A 165 -6.81 6.75 -5.60
CA LYS A 165 -6.40 6.14 -4.32
C LYS A 165 -6.56 4.62 -4.32
N ALA A 166 -7.64 4.09 -4.89
CA ALA A 166 -7.86 2.64 -4.96
C ALA A 166 -6.80 1.97 -5.84
N LEU A 167 -6.40 2.61 -6.94
CA LEU A 167 -5.32 2.13 -7.80
C LEU A 167 -3.98 2.10 -7.06
N VAL A 168 -3.62 3.20 -6.39
CA VAL A 168 -2.36 3.28 -5.61
C VAL A 168 -2.34 2.21 -4.52
N GLN A 169 -3.48 1.97 -3.86
CA GLN A 169 -3.57 0.93 -2.85
C GLN A 169 -3.42 -0.47 -3.48
N ALA A 170 -3.97 -0.71 -4.66
CA ALA A 170 -3.84 -2.00 -5.36
C ALA A 170 -2.39 -2.32 -5.79
N PHE A 171 -1.54 -1.30 -5.95
CA PHE A 171 -0.10 -1.43 -6.21
C PHE A 171 0.76 -1.62 -4.95
N SER A 172 0.20 -1.37 -3.75
CA SER A 172 0.90 -1.42 -2.46
C SER A 172 0.83 -2.80 -1.83
#